data_AF-R6EPV8-F1
#
_entry.id   AF-R6EPV8-F1
#
_cell.length_a   1.000
_cell.length_b   1.000
_cell.length_c   1.000
_cell.angle_alpha   90.00
_cell.angle_beta   90.00
_cell.angle_gamma   90.00
#
_symmetry.space_group_name_H-M   'P 1'
#
loop_
_entity.id
_entity.type
_entity.pdbx_description
1 polymer ?
#
loop_
_entity_poly.entity_id
_entity_poly.type
_entity_poly.pdbx_seq_one_letter_code
_entity_poly.pdbx_strand_id
1 'polypeptide(L)'
;MESVILFVYVFTIPLITASLVILLIYRKRIKKENEFFEKLEYFIGALLLATVLHMFLFYFNIITKMAETKHFFFVCDMICNVCVFFWLEAQQKICESRIGMVIKKLNRYFFVSYITVWGIAISPLMTEYAIMKYFNGFLILMLLADMAGCLKIGVKSEDENGIYVMYSMGITMLLLVEYVVYELGISSNLIIENINIGIWALIGGLTLSIILWKMQNLKTEISDWETCAEEDFAPAFLSIRNEFALTERETEILTEIFEGSGNGEIAEKLFISENTVKTHIHNLLRKMGAASRLEAVGMVRSRMAEIRQLSVIECD
;
A
#
# COMPACT_ATOMS: atom_id res chain seq x y z
N MET A 1 1.66 -30.12 20.37
CA MET A 1 0.77 -29.25 19.58
C MET A 1 0.96 -27.78 19.91
N GLU A 2 1.21 -27.39 21.17
CA GLU A 2 1.54 -26.00 21.55
C GLU A 2 2.77 -25.43 20.81
N SER A 3 3.77 -26.27 20.52
CA SER A 3 4.94 -25.90 19.69
C SER A 3 4.59 -25.55 18.25
N VAL A 4 3.49 -26.09 17.71
CA VAL A 4 3.02 -25.78 16.35
C VAL A 4 2.43 -24.37 16.31
N ILE A 5 1.64 -23.98 17.31
CA ILE A 5 1.04 -22.63 17.38
C ILE A 5 2.11 -21.55 17.49
N LEU A 6 3.14 -21.76 18.31
CA LEU A 6 4.28 -20.85 18.40
C LEU A 6 4.92 -20.65 17.03
N PHE A 7 5.16 -21.76 16.34
CA PHE A 7 5.73 -21.75 15.02
C PHE A 7 4.86 -20.94 14.05
N VAL A 8 3.55 -21.17 14.01
CA VAL A 8 2.66 -20.40 13.11
C VAL A 8 2.71 -18.90 13.40
N TYR A 9 2.72 -18.47 14.67
CA TYR A 9 2.86 -17.03 15.01
C TYR A 9 4.20 -16.44 14.58
N VAL A 10 5.29 -17.19 14.76
CA VAL A 10 6.65 -16.79 14.37
C VAL A 10 6.75 -16.54 12.86
N PHE A 11 5.94 -17.20 12.03
CA PHE A 11 5.87 -16.90 10.59
C PHE A 11 4.83 -15.82 10.25
N THR A 12 3.67 -15.85 10.89
CA THR A 12 2.53 -14.97 10.55
C THR A 12 2.82 -13.50 10.86
N ILE A 13 3.38 -13.21 12.04
CA ILE A 13 3.65 -11.83 12.46
C ILE A 13 4.68 -11.15 11.53
N PRO A 14 5.85 -11.75 11.23
CA PRO A 14 6.79 -11.15 10.27
C PRO A 14 6.20 -11.01 8.86
N LEU A 15 5.37 -11.95 8.41
CA LEU A 15 4.75 -11.89 7.09
C LEU A 15 3.80 -10.69 6.95
N ILE A 16 2.92 -10.47 7.93
CA ILE A 16 2.02 -9.32 7.97
C ILE A 16 2.83 -8.02 8.14
N THR A 17 3.86 -8.04 8.99
CA THR A 17 4.74 -6.88 9.20
C THR A 17 5.47 -6.49 7.92
N ALA A 18 6.01 -7.46 7.18
CA ALA A 18 6.66 -7.22 5.89
C ALA A 18 5.68 -6.59 4.89
N SER A 19 4.45 -7.12 4.82
CA SER A 19 3.38 -6.55 3.97
C SER A 19 3.11 -5.08 4.30
N LEU A 20 2.99 -4.75 5.59
CA LEU A 20 2.77 -3.37 6.05
C LEU A 20 3.95 -2.45 5.72
N VAL A 21 5.17 -2.87 6.03
CA VAL A 21 6.38 -2.08 5.79
C VAL A 21 6.57 -1.80 4.30
N ILE A 22 6.39 -2.82 3.46
CA ILE A 22 6.51 -2.68 2.00
C ILE A 22 5.41 -1.73 1.48
N LEU A 23 4.18 -1.85 1.97
CA LEU A 23 3.09 -0.94 1.61
C LEU A 23 3.40 0.52 1.98
N LEU A 24 3.92 0.76 3.19
CA LEU A 24 4.30 2.10 3.64
C LEU A 24 5.42 2.71 2.77
N ILE A 25 6.42 1.89 2.41
CA ILE A 25 7.49 2.31 1.50
C ILE A 25 6.92 2.64 0.12
N TYR A 26 6.04 1.79 -0.41
CA TYR A 26 5.37 1.97 -1.69
C TYR A 26 4.59 3.30 -1.73
N ARG A 27 3.75 3.55 -0.71
CA ARG A 27 2.98 4.79 -0.57
C ARG A 27 3.88 6.02 -0.53
N LYS A 28 4.97 5.98 0.25
CA LYS A 28 5.90 7.12 0.36
C LYS A 28 6.59 7.46 -0.97
N ARG A 29 6.78 6.48 -1.86
CA ARG A 29 7.50 6.64 -3.13
C ARG A 29 6.61 7.17 -4.26
N ILE A 30 5.29 6.90 -4.25
CA ILE A 30 4.39 7.23 -5.37
C ILE A 30 3.42 8.34 -4.97
N LYS A 31 3.54 9.52 -5.60
CA LYS A 31 2.71 10.71 -5.29
C LYS A 31 1.26 10.65 -5.79
N LYS A 32 0.94 9.77 -6.74
CA LYS A 32 -0.41 9.62 -7.32
C LYS A 32 -1.00 8.31 -6.80
N GLU A 33 -1.70 8.41 -5.68
CA GLU A 33 -2.07 7.24 -4.90
C GLU A 33 -3.39 6.62 -5.34
N ASN A 34 -3.45 5.29 -5.38
CA ASN A 34 -4.72 4.56 -5.49
C ASN A 34 -5.32 4.43 -4.09
N GLU A 35 -6.53 4.96 -3.90
CA GLU A 35 -7.26 4.97 -2.62
C GLU A 35 -7.45 3.57 -2.01
N PHE A 36 -7.37 2.50 -2.81
CA PHE A 36 -7.34 1.13 -2.32
C PHE A 36 -6.16 0.86 -1.38
N PHE A 37 -4.94 1.26 -1.75
CA PHE A 37 -3.73 0.98 -0.97
C PHE A 37 -3.69 1.79 0.33
N GLU A 38 -4.25 3.00 0.33
CA GLU A 38 -4.47 3.78 1.55
C GLU A 38 -5.37 3.01 2.53
N LYS A 39 -6.49 2.45 2.03
CA LYS A 39 -7.42 1.69 2.87
C LYS A 39 -6.85 0.33 3.30
N LEU A 40 -6.05 -0.29 2.44
CA LEU A 40 -5.37 -1.54 2.73
C LEU A 40 -4.38 -1.40 3.90
N GLU A 41 -3.74 -0.25 4.08
CA GLU A 41 -2.84 0.00 5.21
C GLU A 41 -3.54 -0.18 6.57
N TYR A 42 -4.72 0.43 6.73
CA TYR A 42 -5.48 0.30 7.97
C TYR A 42 -5.91 -1.14 8.24
N PHE A 43 -6.26 -1.88 7.18
CA PHE A 43 -6.58 -3.31 7.29
C PHE A 43 -5.38 -4.13 7.78
N ILE A 44 -4.21 -3.99 7.13
CA ILE A 44 -3.00 -4.75 7.50
C ILE A 44 -2.54 -4.36 8.91
N GLY A 45 -2.60 -3.07 9.26
CA GLY A 45 -2.26 -2.59 10.60
C GLY A 45 -3.18 -3.18 11.68
N ALA A 46 -4.49 -3.21 11.44
CA ALA A 46 -5.43 -3.83 12.35
C ALA A 46 -5.21 -5.35 12.46
N LEU A 47 -4.97 -6.04 11.34
CA LEU A 47 -4.68 -7.48 11.31
C LEU A 47 -3.41 -7.83 12.10
N LEU A 48 -2.36 -7.01 11.98
CA LEU A 48 -1.13 -7.18 12.76
C LEU A 48 -1.41 -7.03 14.26
N LEU A 49 -2.16 -6.01 14.64
CA LEU A 49 -2.55 -5.77 16.03
C LEU A 49 -3.38 -6.93 16.60
N ALA A 50 -4.38 -7.41 15.84
CA ALA A 50 -5.18 -8.58 16.21
C ALA A 50 -4.30 -9.81 16.41
N THR A 51 -3.35 -10.04 15.49
CA THR A 51 -2.44 -11.20 15.53
C THR A 51 -1.55 -11.18 16.77
N VAL A 52 -0.94 -10.03 17.07
CA VAL A 52 -0.06 -9.87 18.24
C VAL A 52 -0.84 -10.01 19.54
N LEU A 53 -2.03 -9.40 19.63
CA LEU A 53 -2.86 -9.52 20.82
C LEU A 53 -3.33 -10.96 21.04
N HIS A 54 -3.80 -11.63 19.99
CA HIS A 54 -4.24 -13.02 20.08
C HIS A 54 -3.09 -13.94 20.53
N MET A 55 -1.89 -13.74 19.99
CA MET A 55 -0.69 -14.46 20.45
C MET A 55 -0.45 -14.23 21.94
N PHE A 56 -0.46 -12.98 22.39
CA PHE A 56 -0.25 -12.63 23.79
C PHE A 56 -1.27 -13.31 24.70
N LEU A 57 -2.56 -13.27 24.34
CA LEU A 57 -3.62 -13.90 25.13
C LEU A 57 -3.51 -15.42 25.19
N PHE A 58 -3.19 -16.05 24.07
CA PHE A 58 -2.97 -17.48 24.01
C PHE A 58 -1.85 -17.92 24.98
N TYR A 59 -0.70 -17.25 24.95
CA TYR A 59 0.41 -17.56 25.88
C TYR A 59 0.12 -17.19 27.32
N PHE A 60 -0.54 -16.06 27.55
CA PHE A 60 -0.93 -15.65 28.89
C PHE A 60 -1.83 -16.70 29.55
N ASN A 61 -2.79 -17.25 28.80
CA ASN A 61 -3.67 -18.32 29.26
C ASN A 61 -2.88 -19.60 29.59
N ILE A 62 -1.95 -20.02 28.71
CA ILE A 62 -1.07 -21.18 28.95
C ILE A 62 -0.24 -21.02 30.23
N ILE A 63 0.40 -19.86 30.42
CA ILE A 63 1.36 -19.62 31.51
C ILE A 63 0.64 -19.52 32.85
N THR A 64 -0.43 -18.71 32.90
CA THR A 64 -1.08 -18.40 34.18
C THR A 64 -2.00 -19.52 34.65
N LYS A 65 -2.43 -20.41 33.75
CA LYS A 65 -3.52 -21.39 33.99
C LYS A 65 -4.77 -20.73 34.59
N MET A 66 -4.90 -19.41 34.52
CA MET A 66 -6.10 -18.72 34.95
C MET A 66 -7.16 -19.04 33.92
N ALA A 67 -8.22 -19.74 34.37
CA ALA A 67 -9.40 -19.97 33.56
C ALA A 67 -9.93 -18.62 33.06
N GLU A 68 -9.83 -18.44 31.74
CA GLU A 68 -10.59 -17.48 30.91
C GLU A 68 -11.08 -16.23 31.66
N THR A 69 -10.20 -15.26 31.90
CA THR A 69 -10.67 -13.90 32.17
C THR A 69 -11.34 -13.38 30.91
N LYS A 70 -12.65 -13.61 30.79
CA LYS A 70 -13.48 -13.35 29.61
C LYS A 70 -13.22 -11.98 28.98
N HIS A 71 -12.94 -10.96 29.81
CA HIS A 71 -12.61 -9.59 29.39
C HIS A 71 -11.46 -9.49 28.37
N PHE A 72 -10.44 -10.34 28.44
CA PHE A 72 -9.31 -10.25 27.53
C PHE A 72 -9.60 -10.81 26.14
N PHE A 73 -10.25 -11.99 26.06
CA PHE A 73 -10.74 -12.55 24.79
C PHE A 73 -11.69 -11.57 24.10
N PHE A 74 -12.51 -10.89 24.89
CA PHE A 74 -13.38 -9.85 24.40
C PHE A 74 -12.63 -8.72 23.66
N VAL A 75 -11.57 -8.16 24.23
CA VAL A 75 -10.78 -7.13 23.54
C VAL A 75 -10.20 -7.65 22.21
N CYS A 76 -9.82 -8.93 22.15
CA CYS A 76 -9.34 -9.54 20.91
C CYS A 76 -10.43 -9.60 19.83
N ASP A 77 -11.62 -10.08 20.17
CA ASP A 77 -12.77 -10.15 19.24
C ASP A 77 -13.18 -8.75 18.74
N MET A 78 -13.08 -7.74 19.60
CA MET A 78 -13.28 -6.35 19.22
C MET A 78 -12.31 -5.94 18.11
N ILE A 79 -11.02 -6.21 18.27
CA ILE A 79 -9.98 -5.83 17.29
C ILE A 79 -10.16 -6.62 15.99
N CYS A 80 -10.48 -7.91 16.03
CA CYS A 80 -10.78 -8.71 14.83
C CYS A 80 -11.94 -8.09 14.01
N ASN A 81 -13.01 -7.67 14.67
CA ASN A 81 -14.13 -7.00 14.02
C ASN A 81 -13.76 -5.63 13.43
N VAL A 82 -12.87 -4.88 14.10
CA VAL A 82 -12.30 -3.64 13.53
C VAL A 82 -11.46 -3.93 12.28
N CYS A 83 -10.75 -5.06 12.22
CA CYS A 83 -10.04 -5.48 11.00
C CYS A 83 -11.00 -5.64 9.83
N VAL A 84 -12.12 -6.34 10.04
CA VAL A 84 -13.11 -6.56 8.98
C VAL A 84 -13.75 -5.26 8.51
N PHE A 85 -13.98 -4.30 9.42
CA PHE A 85 -14.44 -2.97 9.03
C PHE A 85 -13.50 -2.31 8.02
N PHE A 86 -12.19 -2.29 8.30
CA PHE A 86 -11.20 -1.72 7.39
C PHE A 86 -11.09 -2.50 6.08
N TRP A 87 -11.24 -3.82 6.13
CA TRP A 87 -11.30 -4.65 4.93
C TRP A 87 -12.45 -4.25 4.01
N LEU A 88 -13.66 -4.11 4.55
CA LEU A 88 -14.83 -3.68 3.78
C LEU A 88 -14.64 -2.27 3.18
N GLU A 89 -13.95 -1.35 3.86
CA GLU A 89 -13.61 -0.05 3.28
C GLU A 89 -12.62 -0.17 2.10
N ALA A 90 -11.63 -1.06 2.20
CA ALA A 90 -10.65 -1.30 1.15
C ALA A 90 -11.29 -1.98 -0.07
N GLN A 91 -12.07 -3.04 0.14
CA GLN A 91 -12.72 -3.81 -0.92
C GLN A 91 -13.66 -2.94 -1.78
N GLN A 92 -14.34 -1.97 -1.17
CA GLN A 92 -15.22 -1.04 -1.89
C GLN A 92 -14.50 -0.10 -2.86
N LYS A 93 -13.18 0.09 -2.70
CA LYS A 93 -12.36 0.83 -3.67
C LYS A 93 -12.07 0.03 -4.94
N ILE A 94 -12.19 -1.29 -4.86
CA ILE A 94 -12.04 -2.20 -5.99
C ILE A 94 -13.42 -2.47 -6.63
N CYS A 95 -14.42 -2.78 -5.80
CA CYS A 95 -15.72 -3.23 -6.25
C CYS A 95 -16.80 -2.15 -6.13
N GLU A 96 -16.73 -1.12 -6.97
CA GLU A 96 -17.76 -0.06 -7.01
C GLU A 96 -19.08 -0.57 -7.61
N SER A 97 -19.92 -1.18 -6.76
CA SER A 97 -21.26 -1.63 -7.11
C SER A 97 -22.35 -0.85 -6.37
N ARG A 98 -23.59 -0.89 -6.89
CA ARG A 98 -24.77 -0.32 -6.19
C ARG A 98 -24.95 -0.94 -4.80
N ILE A 99 -24.65 -2.23 -4.66
CA ILE A 99 -24.66 -2.95 -3.38
C ILE A 99 -23.52 -2.44 -2.49
N GLY A 100 -22.31 -2.30 -3.02
CA GLY A 100 -21.14 -1.78 -2.31
C GLY A 100 -21.35 -0.37 -1.75
N MET A 101 -22.06 0.52 -2.45
CA MET A 101 -22.42 1.84 -1.91
C MET A 101 -23.34 1.77 -0.68
N VAL A 102 -24.28 0.82 -0.67
CA VAL A 102 -25.16 0.58 0.50
C VAL A 102 -24.33 0.01 1.65
N ILE A 103 -23.49 -0.99 1.37
CA ILE A 103 -22.59 -1.61 2.35
C ILE A 103 -21.65 -0.56 2.93
N LYS A 104 -21.13 0.38 2.15
CA LYS A 104 -20.26 1.47 2.63
C LYS A 104 -20.92 2.32 3.71
N LYS A 105 -22.16 2.74 3.45
CA LYS A 105 -22.93 3.52 4.41
C LYS A 105 -23.24 2.68 5.64
N LEU A 106 -23.68 1.44 5.43
CA LEU A 106 -24.02 0.52 6.50
C LEU A 106 -22.82 0.20 7.40
N ASN A 107 -21.64 -0.01 6.83
CA ASN A 107 -20.39 -0.32 7.51
C ASN A 107 -19.99 0.81 8.48
N ARG A 108 -20.16 2.07 8.07
CA ARG A 108 -19.90 3.22 8.95
C ARG A 108 -20.84 3.28 10.14
N TYR A 109 -22.14 3.06 9.92
CA TYR A 109 -23.11 3.01 11.04
C TYR A 109 -22.85 1.82 11.96
N PHE A 110 -22.56 0.66 11.38
CA PHE A 110 -22.22 -0.56 12.11
C PHE A 110 -20.98 -0.37 12.97
N PHE A 111 -19.92 0.26 12.46
CA PHE A 111 -18.70 0.52 13.22
C PHE A 111 -18.96 1.37 14.47
N VAL A 112 -19.71 2.47 14.31
CA VAL A 112 -20.05 3.35 15.43
C VAL A 112 -20.92 2.63 16.46
N SER A 113 -21.95 1.89 16.01
CA SER A 113 -22.82 1.14 16.93
C SER A 113 -22.06 0.00 17.63
N TYR A 114 -21.19 -0.72 16.91
CA TYR A 114 -20.38 -1.80 17.43
C TYR A 114 -19.43 -1.31 18.52
N ILE A 115 -18.65 -0.26 18.26
CA ILE A 115 -17.74 0.32 19.28
C ILE A 115 -18.51 0.84 20.48
N THR A 116 -19.69 1.45 20.26
CA THR A 116 -20.52 1.96 21.36
C THR A 116 -21.03 0.82 22.25
N VAL A 117 -21.57 -0.24 21.64
CA VAL A 117 -22.02 -1.44 22.35
C VAL A 117 -20.85 -2.11 23.08
N TRP A 118 -19.66 -2.13 22.48
CA TRP A 118 -18.43 -2.61 23.10
C TRP A 118 -18.00 -1.82 24.32
N GLY A 119 -18.02 -0.49 24.23
CA GLY A 119 -17.71 0.38 25.37
C GLY A 119 -18.63 0.14 26.56
N ILE A 120 -19.91 -0.17 26.29
CA ILE A 120 -20.89 -0.54 27.31
C ILE A 120 -20.67 -1.97 27.80
N ALA A 121 -20.32 -2.92 26.92
CA ALA A 121 -20.13 -4.33 27.25
C ALA A 121 -18.90 -4.60 28.14
N ILE A 122 -17.89 -3.73 28.11
CA ILE A 122 -16.75 -3.78 29.05
C ILE A 122 -17.18 -3.42 30.48
N SER A 123 -18.32 -2.74 30.66
CA SER A 123 -18.84 -2.42 31.98
C SER A 123 -19.45 -3.64 32.68
N PRO A 124 -19.44 -3.70 34.02
CA PRO A 124 -20.07 -4.77 34.79
C PRO A 124 -21.60 -4.89 34.59
N LEU A 125 -22.23 -3.97 33.86
CA LEU A 125 -23.68 -3.86 33.68
C LEU A 125 -24.22 -4.81 32.59
N MET A 126 -23.38 -5.33 31.70
CA MET A 126 -23.82 -6.18 30.58
C MET A 126 -23.58 -7.66 30.90
N THR A 127 -24.67 -8.39 31.15
CA THR A 127 -24.64 -9.82 31.49
C THR A 127 -24.92 -10.75 30.30
N GLU A 128 -25.39 -10.24 29.16
CA GLU A 128 -25.82 -11.07 28.03
C GLU A 128 -24.97 -10.92 26.77
N TYR A 129 -24.35 -12.03 26.36
CA TYR A 129 -23.52 -12.15 25.16
C TYR A 129 -24.31 -12.28 23.85
N ALA A 130 -25.64 -12.39 23.93
CA ALA A 130 -26.50 -12.56 22.77
C ALA A 130 -26.38 -11.40 21.78
N ILE A 131 -26.20 -10.17 22.27
CA ILE A 131 -26.07 -8.97 21.44
C ILE A 131 -24.87 -9.07 20.51
N MET A 132 -23.69 -9.48 21.01
CA MET A 132 -22.48 -9.61 20.20
C MET A 132 -22.65 -10.63 19.06
N LYS A 133 -23.37 -11.72 19.33
CA LYS A 133 -23.71 -12.73 18.31
C LYS A 133 -24.49 -12.14 17.13
N TYR A 134 -25.43 -11.23 17.40
CA TYR A 134 -26.17 -10.54 16.34
C TYR A 134 -25.26 -9.62 15.52
N PHE A 135 -24.31 -8.93 16.16
CA PHE A 135 -23.34 -8.09 15.45
C PHE A 135 -22.42 -8.92 14.54
N ASN A 136 -21.89 -10.04 15.04
CA ASN A 136 -21.08 -10.96 14.23
C ASN A 136 -21.89 -11.55 13.06
N GLY A 137 -23.13 -12.02 13.31
CA GLY A 137 -24.01 -12.52 12.26
C GLY A 137 -24.32 -11.46 11.20
N PHE A 138 -24.51 -10.21 11.60
CA PHE A 138 -24.71 -9.09 10.68
C PHE A 138 -23.46 -8.80 9.83
N LEU A 139 -22.27 -8.90 10.43
CA LEU A 139 -21.01 -8.72 9.73
C LEU A 139 -20.76 -9.83 8.69
N ILE A 140 -21.13 -11.07 8.99
CA ILE A 140 -21.15 -12.17 8.01
C ILE A 140 -22.08 -11.84 6.84
N LEU A 141 -23.29 -11.34 7.11
CA LEU A 141 -24.22 -10.92 6.05
C LEU A 141 -23.66 -9.80 5.18
N MET A 142 -22.96 -8.83 5.77
CA MET A 142 -22.29 -7.77 5.03
C MET A 142 -21.18 -8.31 4.13
N LEU A 143 -20.32 -9.20 4.64
CA LEU A 143 -19.26 -9.83 3.85
C LEU A 143 -19.83 -10.64 2.67
N LEU A 144 -20.90 -11.41 2.89
CA LEU A 144 -21.59 -12.16 1.83
C LEU A 144 -22.17 -11.22 0.77
N ALA A 145 -22.84 -10.15 1.19
CA ALA A 145 -23.42 -9.17 0.27
C ALA A 145 -22.33 -8.45 -0.55
N ASP A 146 -21.20 -8.12 0.07
CA ASP A 146 -20.08 -7.46 -0.60
C ASP A 146 -19.40 -8.40 -1.61
N MET A 147 -19.18 -9.66 -1.21
CA MET A 147 -18.65 -10.70 -2.09
C MET A 147 -19.54 -10.92 -3.33
N ALA A 148 -20.87 -10.96 -3.15
CA ALA A 148 -21.81 -11.06 -4.27
C ALA A 148 -21.79 -9.83 -5.18
N GLY A 149 -21.56 -8.64 -4.61
CA GLY A 149 -21.34 -7.40 -5.35
C GLY A 149 -20.08 -7.44 -6.20
N CYS A 150 -18.96 -7.87 -5.62
CA CYS A 150 -17.67 -8.03 -6.30
C CYS A 150 -17.72 -9.07 -7.42
N LEU A 151 -18.38 -10.22 -7.20
CA LEU A 151 -18.46 -11.30 -8.19
C LEU A 151 -19.07 -10.81 -9.51
N LYS A 152 -20.10 -9.95 -9.46
CA LYS A 152 -20.72 -9.37 -10.67
C LYS A 152 -19.77 -8.49 -11.48
N ILE A 153 -18.81 -7.83 -10.82
CA ILE A 153 -17.81 -6.97 -11.45
C ILE A 153 -16.67 -7.83 -12.01
N GLY A 154 -16.15 -8.76 -11.21
CA GLY A 154 -15.01 -9.61 -11.57
C GLY A 154 -15.25 -10.49 -12.79
N VAL A 155 -16.47 -11.01 -12.98
CA VAL A 155 -16.83 -11.80 -14.16
C VAL A 155 -16.71 -11.01 -15.48
N LYS A 156 -16.67 -9.66 -15.41
CA LYS A 156 -16.62 -8.80 -16.60
C LYS A 156 -15.28 -8.11 -16.83
N SER A 157 -14.30 -8.24 -15.93
CA SER A 157 -13.02 -7.52 -16.04
C SER A 157 -11.93 -8.40 -16.63
N GLU A 158 -11.35 -8.00 -17.77
CA GLU A 158 -10.22 -8.69 -18.42
C GLU A 158 -8.85 -8.00 -18.15
N ASP A 159 -8.83 -6.87 -17.44
CA ASP A 159 -7.65 -6.03 -17.23
C ASP A 159 -7.04 -6.13 -15.80
N GLU A 160 -6.10 -5.24 -15.46
CA GLU A 160 -5.44 -5.11 -14.15
C GLU A 160 -6.42 -5.14 -12.95
N ASN A 161 -7.62 -4.57 -13.14
CA ASN A 161 -8.70 -4.57 -12.14
C ASN A 161 -9.17 -6.00 -11.77
N GLY A 162 -9.10 -6.96 -12.70
CA GLY A 162 -9.49 -8.35 -12.43
C GLY A 162 -8.62 -9.03 -11.38
N ILE A 163 -7.33 -8.70 -11.31
CA ILE A 163 -6.40 -9.26 -10.33
C ILE A 163 -6.74 -8.74 -8.92
N TYR A 164 -7.02 -7.45 -8.77
CA TYR A 164 -7.48 -6.89 -7.50
C TYR A 164 -8.83 -7.48 -7.07
N VAL A 165 -9.75 -7.73 -8.01
CA VAL A 165 -11.04 -8.37 -7.70
C VAL A 165 -10.83 -9.81 -7.21
N MET A 166 -10.01 -10.61 -7.89
CA MET A 166 -9.70 -11.99 -7.44
C MET A 166 -9.05 -12.02 -6.06
N TYR A 167 -8.07 -11.15 -5.84
CA TYR A 167 -7.45 -10.96 -4.53
C TYR A 167 -8.51 -10.61 -3.48
N SER A 168 -9.39 -9.65 -3.76
CA SER A 168 -10.43 -9.23 -2.82
C SER A 168 -11.40 -10.36 -2.48
N MET A 169 -11.82 -11.15 -3.47
CA MET A 169 -12.69 -12.31 -3.24
C MET A 169 -12.00 -13.35 -2.36
N GLY A 170 -10.70 -13.57 -2.55
CA GLY A 170 -9.91 -14.49 -1.73
C GLY A 170 -9.86 -14.06 -0.26
N ILE A 171 -9.54 -12.80 0.03
CA ILE A 171 -9.51 -12.29 1.40
C ILE A 171 -10.90 -12.33 2.04
N THR A 172 -11.95 -11.92 1.33
CA THR A 172 -13.33 -11.94 1.85
C THR A 172 -13.80 -13.37 2.15
N MET A 173 -13.43 -14.34 1.31
CA MET A 173 -13.72 -15.75 1.56
C MET A 173 -13.00 -16.27 2.80
N LEU A 174 -11.72 -15.92 2.99
CA LEU A 174 -10.95 -16.31 4.17
C LEU A 174 -11.56 -15.73 5.47
N LEU A 175 -11.93 -14.44 5.46
CA LEU A 175 -12.62 -13.80 6.59
C LEU A 175 -14.00 -14.43 6.86
N LEU A 176 -14.76 -14.76 5.82
CA LEU A 176 -16.03 -15.47 5.98
C LEU A 176 -15.86 -16.82 6.65
N VAL A 177 -14.87 -17.61 6.22
CA VAL A 177 -14.58 -18.92 6.82
C VAL A 177 -14.24 -18.76 8.30
N GLU A 178 -13.37 -17.80 8.65
CA GLU A 178 -12.99 -17.51 10.03
C GLU A 178 -14.21 -17.23 10.92
N TYR A 179 -15.09 -16.32 10.47
CA TYR A 179 -16.28 -15.93 11.25
C TYR A 179 -17.34 -17.02 11.34
N VAL A 180 -17.55 -17.79 10.27
CA VAL A 180 -18.48 -18.92 10.27
C VAL A 180 -17.98 -20.01 11.22
N VAL A 181 -16.68 -20.31 11.20
CA VAL A 181 -16.07 -21.29 12.12
C VAL A 181 -16.20 -20.83 13.57
N TYR A 182 -15.96 -19.54 13.84
CA TYR A 182 -16.15 -18.94 15.15
C TYR A 182 -17.60 -19.06 15.65
N GLU A 183 -18.59 -18.68 14.82
CA GLU A 183 -20.01 -18.66 15.20
C GLU A 183 -20.67 -20.06 15.33
N LEU A 184 -20.21 -21.04 14.55
CA LEU A 184 -20.71 -22.41 14.66
C LEU A 184 -20.26 -23.10 15.94
N GLY A 185 -19.35 -22.48 16.72
CA GLY A 185 -18.95 -22.97 18.04
C GLY A 185 -18.44 -24.40 18.01
N ILE A 186 -17.83 -24.80 16.88
CA ILE A 186 -17.54 -26.21 16.57
C ILE A 186 -16.61 -26.86 17.61
N SER A 187 -15.89 -26.10 18.45
CA SER A 187 -15.39 -26.50 19.79
C SER A 187 -14.29 -25.56 20.30
N SER A 188 -14.01 -25.58 21.60
CA SER A 188 -12.79 -25.06 22.25
C SER A 188 -11.54 -25.91 21.93
N ASN A 189 -11.38 -26.32 20.67
CA ASN A 189 -10.29 -27.20 20.27
C ASN A 189 -9.12 -26.40 19.70
N LEU A 190 -7.93 -26.76 20.16
CA LEU A 190 -6.61 -26.32 19.65
C LEU A 190 -6.50 -26.38 18.11
N ILE A 191 -7.30 -27.24 17.46
CA ILE A 191 -7.38 -27.36 16.00
C ILE A 191 -7.94 -26.07 15.36
N ILE A 192 -9.00 -25.48 15.93
CA ILE A 192 -9.63 -24.27 15.37
C ILE A 192 -8.71 -23.06 15.53
N GLU A 193 -8.03 -22.92 16.67
CA GLU A 193 -7.03 -21.87 16.87
C GLU A 193 -5.90 -21.97 15.83
N ASN A 194 -5.41 -23.18 15.54
CA ASN A 194 -4.43 -23.41 14.47
C ASN A 194 -4.97 -23.02 13.08
N ILE A 195 -6.24 -23.29 12.79
CA ILE A 195 -6.88 -22.93 11.52
C ILE A 195 -6.97 -21.40 11.40
N ASN A 196 -7.41 -20.69 12.44
CA ASN A 196 -7.57 -19.24 12.40
C ASN A 196 -6.23 -18.52 12.17
N ILE A 197 -5.17 -18.93 12.87
CA ILE A 197 -3.84 -18.34 12.66
C ILE A 197 -3.33 -18.68 11.25
N GLY A 198 -3.60 -19.90 10.76
CA GLY A 198 -3.31 -20.27 9.37
C GLY A 198 -4.04 -19.39 8.34
N ILE A 199 -5.31 -19.04 8.60
CA ILE A 199 -6.08 -18.11 7.77
C ILE A 199 -5.42 -16.71 7.76
N TRP A 200 -5.00 -16.20 8.92
CA TRP A 200 -4.30 -14.91 8.99
C TRP A 200 -2.96 -14.92 8.26
N ALA A 201 -2.23 -16.05 8.31
CA ALA A 201 -1.02 -16.23 7.51
C ALA A 201 -1.30 -16.19 6.01
N LEU A 202 -2.39 -16.83 5.55
CA LEU A 202 -2.80 -16.77 4.15
C LEU A 202 -3.21 -15.37 3.72
N ILE A 203 -3.94 -14.63 4.56
CA ILE A 203 -4.27 -13.21 4.32
C ILE A 203 -2.98 -12.39 4.20
N GLY A 204 -2.04 -12.55 5.13
CA GLY A 204 -0.72 -11.91 5.07
C GLY A 204 0.07 -12.26 3.79
N GLY A 205 0.04 -13.52 3.36
CA GLY A 205 0.73 -13.96 2.14
C GLY A 205 0.10 -13.43 0.85
N LEU A 206 -1.23 -13.41 0.77
CA LEU A 206 -1.97 -12.86 -0.37
C LEU A 206 -1.79 -11.34 -0.46
N THR A 207 -1.84 -10.63 0.68
CA THR A 207 -1.60 -9.18 0.75
C THR A 207 -0.18 -8.83 0.32
N LEU A 208 0.83 -9.58 0.79
CA LEU A 208 2.20 -9.41 0.32
C LEU A 208 2.32 -9.62 -1.19
N SER A 209 1.72 -10.70 -1.69
CA SER A 209 1.76 -11.06 -3.12
C SER A 209 1.19 -9.95 -4.00
N ILE A 210 0.03 -9.37 -3.67
CA ILE A 210 -0.58 -8.30 -4.48
C ILE A 210 0.25 -7.00 -4.44
N ILE A 211 0.86 -6.68 -3.29
CA ILE A 211 1.74 -5.50 -3.17
C ILE A 211 3.00 -5.69 -4.02
N LEU A 212 3.65 -6.84 -3.90
CA LEU A 212 4.86 -7.16 -4.69
C LEU A 212 4.58 -7.19 -6.18
N TRP A 213 3.46 -7.79 -6.59
CA TRP A 213 3.02 -7.80 -7.97
C TRP A 213 2.82 -6.37 -8.51
N LYS A 214 2.11 -5.50 -7.78
CA LYS A 214 1.94 -4.11 -8.21
C LYS A 214 3.28 -3.36 -8.26
N MET A 215 4.17 -3.60 -7.32
CA MET A 215 5.53 -3.01 -7.34
C MET A 215 6.35 -3.45 -8.54
N GLN A 216 6.27 -4.73 -8.92
CA GLN A 216 6.95 -5.26 -10.10
C GLN A 216 6.38 -4.64 -11.37
N ASN A 217 5.05 -4.64 -11.52
CA ASN A 217 4.41 -4.02 -12.68
C ASN A 217 4.70 -2.52 -12.76
N LEU A 218 4.78 -1.81 -11.63
CA LEU A 218 5.18 -0.40 -11.66
C LEU A 218 6.64 -0.21 -12.10
N LYS A 219 7.55 -1.12 -11.74
CA LYS A 219 8.92 -1.09 -12.24
C LYS A 219 9.00 -1.43 -13.72
N THR A 220 8.09 -2.25 -14.23
CA THR A 220 7.99 -2.53 -15.66
C THR A 220 7.43 -1.31 -16.39
N GLU A 221 6.33 -0.71 -15.92
CA GLU A 221 5.78 0.55 -16.45
C GLU A 221 6.84 1.68 -16.42
N ILE A 222 7.36 2.01 -15.23
CA ILE A 222 8.78 2.20 -14.91
C ILE A 222 9.82 2.24 -16.06
N SER A 223 10.42 1.07 -16.23
CA SER A 223 11.47 0.75 -17.18
C SER A 223 11.01 0.96 -18.62
N ASP A 224 9.75 0.64 -18.95
CA ASP A 224 9.23 0.78 -20.31
C ASP A 224 9.12 2.27 -20.68
N TRP A 225 8.65 3.13 -19.76
CA TRP A 225 8.70 4.57 -19.97
C TRP A 225 10.12 5.09 -19.96
N GLU A 226 11.04 4.57 -19.12
CA GLU A 226 12.47 4.96 -19.13
C GLU A 226 13.18 4.48 -20.40
N THR A 227 12.76 3.39 -21.04
CA THR A 227 13.35 2.91 -22.30
C THR A 227 12.80 3.69 -23.49
N CYS A 228 11.54 4.15 -23.42
CA CYS A 228 11.00 5.14 -24.35
C CYS A 228 11.46 6.58 -24.06
N ALA A 229 11.92 6.86 -22.84
CA ALA A 229 12.38 8.17 -22.35
C ALA A 229 13.89 8.23 -22.05
N GLU A 230 14.67 7.21 -22.42
CA GLU A 230 16.00 7.40 -23.02
C GLU A 230 15.79 8.06 -24.39
N GLU A 231 15.07 9.18 -24.36
CA GLU A 231 15.22 10.28 -25.29
C GLU A 231 16.70 10.63 -25.16
N ASP A 232 17.46 10.36 -26.22
CA ASP A 232 18.77 10.94 -26.37
C ASP A 232 18.62 12.45 -26.13
N PHE A 233 18.98 12.92 -24.94
CA PHE A 233 18.91 14.34 -24.61
C PHE A 233 20.05 15.10 -25.31
N ALA A 234 21.01 14.39 -25.91
CA ALA A 234 22.11 14.98 -26.64
C ALA A 234 21.66 15.99 -27.70
N PRO A 235 20.62 15.76 -28.53
CA PRO A 235 20.09 16.77 -29.44
C PRO A 235 19.66 18.08 -28.77
N ALA A 236 19.05 18.04 -27.57
CA ALA A 236 18.67 19.26 -26.85
C ALA A 236 19.89 20.03 -26.33
N PHE A 237 20.83 19.34 -25.69
CA PHE A 237 22.06 19.96 -25.21
C PHE A 237 22.96 20.42 -26.37
N LEU A 238 23.00 19.70 -27.48
CA LEU A 238 23.74 20.06 -28.69
C LEU A 238 23.13 21.29 -29.38
N SER A 239 21.80 21.35 -29.45
CA SER A 239 21.08 22.53 -29.96
C SER A 239 21.43 23.78 -29.16
N ILE A 240 21.35 23.71 -27.83
CA ILE A 240 21.70 24.81 -26.92
C ILE A 240 23.19 25.16 -27.03
N ARG A 241 24.07 24.16 -27.09
CA ARG A 241 25.50 24.37 -27.27
C ARG A 241 25.78 25.18 -28.53
N ASN A 242 25.14 24.83 -29.64
CA ASN A 242 25.34 25.49 -30.93
C ASN A 242 24.72 26.89 -30.95
N GLU A 243 23.54 27.07 -30.37
CA GLU A 243 22.85 28.36 -30.28
C GLU A 243 23.63 29.39 -29.46
N PHE A 244 24.14 28.98 -28.29
CA PHE A 244 24.84 29.87 -27.36
C PHE A 244 26.37 29.76 -27.42
N ALA A 245 26.90 29.01 -28.38
CA ALA A 245 28.34 28.72 -28.53
C ALA A 245 29.00 28.30 -27.20
N LEU A 246 28.37 27.36 -26.51
CA LEU A 246 28.93 26.77 -25.30
C LEU A 246 30.13 25.91 -25.66
N THR A 247 31.16 25.97 -24.82
CA THR A 247 32.27 25.02 -24.89
C THR A 247 31.81 23.63 -24.46
N GLU A 248 32.59 22.61 -24.80
CA GLU A 248 32.35 21.24 -24.34
C GLU A 248 32.22 21.19 -22.82
N ARG A 249 33.14 21.86 -22.11
CA ARG A 249 33.13 21.92 -20.65
C ARG A 249 31.92 22.64 -20.06
N GLU A 250 31.47 23.73 -20.69
CA GLU A 250 30.24 24.41 -20.29
C GLU A 250 29.01 23.54 -20.55
N THR A 251 29.02 22.72 -21.61
CA THR A 251 27.93 21.78 -21.91
C THR A 251 27.86 20.66 -20.87
N GLU A 252 29.01 20.07 -20.51
CA GLU A 252 29.08 19.09 -19.41
C GLU A 252 28.54 19.67 -18.11
N ILE A 253 28.94 20.90 -17.76
CA ILE A 253 28.45 21.58 -16.56
C ILE A 253 26.95 21.90 -16.67
N LEU A 254 26.43 22.21 -17.86
CA LEU A 254 24.98 22.40 -18.08
C LEU A 254 24.19 21.11 -17.86
N THR A 255 24.71 19.97 -18.31
CA THR A 255 24.11 18.65 -18.08
C THR A 255 24.01 18.37 -16.60
N GLU A 256 25.10 18.55 -15.86
CA GLU A 256 25.10 18.39 -14.40
C GLU A 256 24.21 19.42 -13.68
N ILE A 257 24.07 20.62 -14.24
CA ILE A 257 23.10 21.62 -13.79
C ILE A 257 21.67 21.13 -13.93
N PHE A 258 21.35 20.53 -15.07
CA PHE A 258 20.05 20.00 -15.38
C PHE A 258 19.67 18.80 -14.49
N GLU A 259 20.64 17.93 -14.18
CA GLU A 259 20.49 16.81 -13.25
C GLU A 259 20.32 17.25 -11.78
N GLY A 260 20.61 18.53 -11.48
CA GLY A 260 20.41 19.11 -10.15
C GLY A 260 21.63 19.02 -9.23
N SER A 261 22.80 18.66 -9.75
CA SER A 261 24.00 18.45 -8.92
C SER A 261 24.54 19.71 -8.24
N GLY A 262 25.04 19.61 -7.02
CA GLY A 262 25.69 20.75 -6.34
C GLY A 262 27.02 21.16 -6.99
N ASN A 263 27.55 22.35 -6.68
CA ASN A 263 28.88 22.75 -7.20
C ASN A 263 30.00 21.80 -6.75
N GLY A 264 29.92 21.25 -5.54
CA GLY A 264 30.86 20.26 -5.02
C GLY A 264 30.76 18.92 -5.75
N GLU A 265 29.54 18.46 -6.06
CA GLU A 265 29.31 17.24 -6.83
C GLU A 265 29.82 17.38 -8.27
N ILE A 266 29.58 18.54 -8.89
CA ILE A 266 30.12 18.84 -10.24
C ILE A 266 31.65 18.85 -10.22
N ALA A 267 32.25 19.45 -9.19
CA ALA A 267 33.69 19.50 -9.03
C ALA A 267 34.30 18.10 -8.94
N GLU A 268 33.66 17.21 -8.18
CA GLU A 268 34.07 15.81 -8.03
C GLU A 268 33.90 15.01 -9.33
N LYS A 269 32.69 15.02 -9.92
CA LYS A 269 32.37 14.29 -11.15
C LYS A 269 33.27 14.68 -12.32
N LEU A 270 33.58 15.98 -12.41
CA LEU A 270 34.34 16.55 -13.51
C LEU A 270 35.84 16.70 -13.18
N PHE A 271 36.31 16.28 -12.01
CA PHE A 271 37.72 16.37 -11.58
C PHE A 271 38.32 17.78 -11.66
N ILE A 272 37.58 18.80 -11.20
CA ILE A 272 38.03 20.21 -11.15
C ILE A 272 37.72 20.86 -9.81
N SER A 273 38.31 22.01 -9.51
CA SER A 273 38.00 22.73 -8.27
C SER A 273 36.59 23.35 -8.31
N GLU A 274 35.91 23.45 -7.16
CA GLU A 274 34.63 24.17 -7.06
C GLU A 274 34.71 25.62 -7.55
N ASN A 275 35.87 26.27 -7.39
CA ASN A 275 36.07 27.63 -7.87
C ASN A 275 36.08 27.70 -9.41
N THR A 276 36.66 26.67 -10.05
CA THR A 276 36.61 26.50 -11.50
C THR A 276 35.17 26.24 -11.96
N VAL A 277 34.41 25.40 -11.24
CA VAL A 277 32.98 25.18 -11.51
C VAL A 277 32.20 26.50 -11.47
N LYS A 278 32.35 27.29 -10.39
CA LYS A 278 31.69 28.60 -10.27
C LYS A 278 32.00 29.53 -11.45
N THR A 279 33.25 29.53 -11.91
CA THR A 279 33.67 30.33 -13.06
C THR A 279 33.00 29.87 -14.34
N HIS A 280 32.95 28.56 -14.59
CA HIS A 280 32.25 28.01 -15.74
C HIS A 280 30.73 28.27 -15.69
N ILE A 281 30.10 28.13 -14.52
CA ILE A 281 28.67 28.45 -14.34
C ILE A 281 28.41 29.93 -14.67
N HIS A 282 29.26 30.84 -14.20
CA HIS A 282 29.11 32.27 -14.50
C HIS A 282 29.20 32.54 -16.01
N ASN A 283 30.18 31.95 -16.70
CA ASN A 283 30.34 32.11 -18.15
C ASN A 283 29.20 31.47 -18.94
N LEU A 284 28.76 30.27 -18.55
CA LEU A 284 27.61 29.58 -19.10
C LEU A 284 26.34 30.43 -19.01
N LEU A 285 25.98 30.89 -17.80
CA LEU A 285 24.77 31.69 -17.57
C LEU A 285 24.81 32.99 -18.39
N ARG A 286 25.98 33.64 -18.45
CA ARG A 286 26.18 34.83 -19.29
C ARG A 286 25.98 34.53 -20.78
N LYS A 287 26.49 33.41 -21.29
CA LYS A 287 26.32 33.01 -22.71
C LYS A 287 24.87 32.68 -23.04
N MET A 288 24.17 32.00 -22.13
CA MET A 288 22.75 31.65 -22.29
C MET A 288 21.81 32.83 -22.04
N GLY A 289 22.30 33.95 -21.50
CA GLY A 289 21.45 35.06 -21.08
C GLY A 289 20.57 34.75 -19.87
N ALA A 290 20.86 33.67 -19.14
CA ALA A 290 20.10 33.24 -17.97
C ALA A 290 20.56 33.98 -16.71
N ALA A 291 19.64 34.51 -15.92
CA ALA A 291 19.91 35.17 -14.65
C ALA A 291 20.16 34.18 -13.51
N SER A 292 19.73 32.92 -13.66
CA SER A 292 19.89 31.90 -12.62
C SER A 292 20.06 30.49 -13.17
N ARG A 293 20.58 29.59 -12.33
CA ARG A 293 20.65 28.14 -12.61
C ARG A 293 19.28 27.56 -12.96
N LEU A 294 18.24 27.98 -12.24
CA LEU A 294 16.86 27.55 -12.48
C LEU A 294 16.35 28.00 -13.85
N GLU A 295 16.72 29.21 -14.28
CA GLU A 295 16.36 29.71 -15.61
C GLU A 295 17.07 28.95 -16.72
N ALA A 296 18.38 28.66 -16.57
CA ALA A 296 19.10 27.81 -17.51
C ALA A 296 18.47 26.42 -17.64
N VAL A 297 18.06 25.80 -16.51
CA VAL A 297 17.30 24.54 -16.53
C VAL A 297 15.95 24.70 -17.25
N GLY A 298 15.26 25.83 -17.02
CA GLY A 298 14.01 26.16 -17.72
C GLY A 298 14.18 26.24 -19.23
N MET A 299 15.27 26.85 -19.72
CA MET A 299 15.60 26.92 -21.14
C MET A 299 15.86 25.53 -21.74
N VAL A 300 16.61 24.67 -21.03
CA VAL A 300 16.83 23.28 -21.44
C VAL A 300 15.51 22.52 -21.54
N ARG A 301 14.63 22.65 -20.55
CA ARG A 301 13.29 22.04 -20.58
C ARG A 301 12.43 22.53 -21.74
N SER A 302 12.47 23.82 -22.05
CA SER A 302 11.75 24.40 -23.19
C SER A 302 12.27 23.78 -24.50
N ARG A 303 13.58 23.67 -24.66
CA ARG A 303 14.19 23.08 -25.86
C ARG A 303 13.86 21.59 -26.00
N MET A 304 13.87 20.84 -24.90
CA MET A 304 13.44 19.45 -24.89
C MET A 304 11.98 19.30 -25.31
N ALA A 305 11.09 20.18 -24.83
CA ALA A 305 9.69 20.17 -25.23
C ALA A 305 9.48 20.46 -26.72
N GLU A 306 10.26 21.39 -27.29
CA GLU A 306 10.24 21.69 -28.73
C GLU A 306 10.70 20.48 -29.57
N ILE A 307 11.78 19.80 -29.15
CA ILE A 307 12.30 18.62 -29.85
C ILE A 307 11.35 17.43 -29.72
N ARG A 308 10.71 17.26 -28.56
CA ARG A 308 9.70 16.21 -28.33
C ARG A 308 8.49 16.35 -29.25
N GLN A 309 8.05 17.58 -29.55
CA GLN A 309 6.96 17.80 -30.50
C GLN A 309 7.31 17.36 -31.94
N LEU A 310 8.61 17.31 -32.27
CA LEU A 310 9.10 16.84 -33.57
C LEU A 310 9.29 15.31 -33.60
N SER A 311 9.69 14.68 -32.49
CA SER A 311 9.91 13.22 -32.43
C SER A 311 8.63 12.39 -32.29
N VAL A 312 7.58 12.94 -31.68
CA VAL A 312 6.27 12.25 -31.55
C VAL A 312 5.63 11.94 -32.92
N ILE A 313 6.01 12.64 -33.99
CA ILE A 313 5.51 12.41 -35.35
C ILE A 313 6.08 11.11 -35.97
N GLU A 314 7.17 10.56 -35.43
CA GLU A 314 7.85 9.36 -35.98
C GLU A 314 7.52 8.06 -35.23
N CYS A 315 6.73 8.12 -34.15
CA CYS A 315 6.38 6.94 -33.33
C CYS A 315 4.89 6.51 -33.41
N ASP A 316 4.10 7.09 -34.31
CA ASP A 316 2.76 6.60 -34.70
C ASP A 316 2.84 5.58 -35.85
#